data_AF-A0A9R0SAL9-F1
#
_entry.id   AF-A0A9R0SAL9-F1
#
_cell.length_a   1.000
_cell.length_b   1.000
_cell.length_c   1.000
_cell.angle_alpha   90.00
_cell.angle_beta   90.00
_cell.angle_gamma   90.00
#
_symmetry.space_group_name_H-M   'P 1'
#
loop_
_entity.id
_entity.type
_entity.pdbx_description
1 polymer ?
#
loop_
_entity_poly.entity_id
_entity_poly.type
_entity_poly.pdbx_seq_one_letter_code
_entity_poly.pdbx_strand_id
1 'polypeptide(L)'
;MQARNVSGSFQLLDGIRWSEVSVMLIDSLIEPAFMKWIEEEQALENGKIDEKLMMVISRKIKEDNGILKRFNRLGKVELYLDLLFFIRFGSARSDSYFDTKFLAENGARILEDLVIFLADVIASIYLEIMSVDGDMPTEVVGSSLALCSLSTRELQKQRNEVAINGWLHQYFESVVSMYEDRFELYVLCRRSCKNTADNRPDKTNWLTIAFRNPSTSTHLDYVCISPFSLPVRRTKELRALTGWRYYYSLFLELSDIAMPFARAVVARVSAAVSYFWVSMIGRSLGLIFSGIRQSLGWK
;
A
#
# COMPACT_ATOMS: atom_id res chain seq x y z
N MET A 1 15.45 -29.92 14.45
CA MET A 1 15.77 -30.12 13.01
C MET A 1 17.13 -29.48 12.74
N GLN A 2 18.10 -30.25 12.27
CA GLN A 2 19.43 -29.75 11.94
C GLN A 2 19.35 -28.72 10.80
N ALA A 3 19.69 -27.48 11.09
CA ALA A 3 19.96 -26.47 10.07
C ALA A 3 21.15 -26.96 9.25
N ARG A 4 20.88 -27.49 8.05
CA ARG A 4 21.94 -27.75 7.08
C ARG A 4 22.56 -26.41 6.73
N ASN A 5 23.78 -26.19 7.20
CA ASN A 5 24.67 -25.15 6.73
C ASN A 5 24.87 -25.32 5.22
N VAL A 6 24.03 -24.63 4.43
CA VAL A 6 24.32 -24.38 3.01
C VAL A 6 25.40 -23.30 2.97
N SER A 7 26.63 -23.74 3.26
CA SER A 7 27.89 -23.01 3.05
C SER A 7 28.45 -23.38 1.66
N GLY A 8 27.60 -23.34 0.64
CA GLY A 8 27.92 -23.78 -0.72
C GLY A 8 28.07 -22.60 -1.68
N SER A 9 29.33 -22.31 -2.03
CA SER A 9 29.84 -21.63 -3.23
C SER A 9 28.98 -20.56 -3.92
N PHE A 10 29.43 -19.31 -3.78
CA PHE A 10 29.09 -18.10 -4.54
C PHE A 10 29.00 -18.25 -6.08
N GLN A 11 29.63 -19.29 -6.67
CA GLN A 11 29.86 -19.41 -8.12
C GLN A 11 28.83 -20.25 -8.90
N LEU A 12 27.80 -20.83 -8.27
CA LEU A 12 26.95 -21.84 -8.93
C LEU A 12 25.43 -21.70 -8.72
N LEU A 13 24.99 -20.61 -8.10
CA LEU A 13 23.57 -20.27 -8.10
C LEU A 13 23.29 -19.34 -9.29
N ASP A 14 22.83 -19.95 -10.39
CA ASP A 14 22.17 -19.22 -11.47
C ASP A 14 21.05 -18.33 -10.90
N GLY A 15 20.84 -17.15 -11.48
CA GLY A 15 19.89 -16.14 -10.99
C GLY A 15 18.48 -16.69 -10.82
N ILE A 16 18.08 -17.64 -11.67
CA ILE A 16 16.80 -18.36 -11.63
C ILE A 16 16.70 -19.26 -10.38
N ARG A 17 17.79 -19.95 -10.02
CA ARG A 17 17.80 -20.81 -8.83
C ARG A 17 17.72 -19.99 -7.54
N TRP A 18 18.26 -18.79 -7.51
CA TRP A 18 18.16 -17.91 -6.34
C TRP A 18 16.74 -17.39 -6.12
N SER A 19 16.05 -16.98 -7.19
CA SER A 19 14.65 -16.53 -7.08
C SER A 19 13.74 -17.63 -6.54
N GLU A 20 13.88 -18.85 -7.05
CA GLU A 20 13.10 -20.00 -6.58
C GLU A 20 13.39 -20.33 -5.11
N VAL A 21 14.68 -20.41 -4.75
CA VAL A 21 15.09 -20.71 -3.37
C VAL A 21 14.59 -19.63 -2.40
N SER A 22 14.69 -18.36 -2.76
CA SER A 22 14.28 -17.27 -1.88
C SER A 22 12.78 -17.20 -1.69
N VAL A 23 12.00 -17.46 -2.75
CA VAL A 23 10.55 -17.61 -2.68
C VAL A 23 10.17 -18.76 -1.77
N MET A 24 10.80 -19.93 -1.95
CA MET A 24 10.56 -21.10 -1.09
C MET A 24 10.93 -20.81 0.37
N LEU A 25 12.02 -20.06 0.62
CA LEU A 25 12.40 -19.65 1.96
C LEU A 25 11.33 -18.75 2.59
N ILE A 26 10.87 -17.72 1.87
CA ILE A 26 9.80 -16.83 2.35
C ILE A 26 8.52 -17.60 2.65
N ASP A 27 8.13 -18.48 1.73
CA ASP A 27 6.93 -19.32 1.89
C ASP A 27 7.05 -20.23 3.12
N SER A 28 8.22 -20.84 3.32
CA SER A 28 8.51 -21.69 4.49
C SER A 28 8.54 -20.95 5.82
N LEU A 29 8.66 -19.61 5.82
CA LEU A 29 8.67 -18.79 7.03
C LEU A 29 7.27 -18.36 7.47
N ILE A 30 6.30 -18.32 6.55
CA ILE A 30 4.96 -17.79 6.85
C ILE A 30 4.19 -18.70 7.79
N GLU A 31 4.19 -20.01 7.56
CA GLU A 31 3.52 -20.96 8.46
C GLU A 31 4.10 -20.84 9.90
N PRO A 32 5.42 -20.98 10.14
CA PRO A 32 5.99 -20.81 11.48
C PRO A 32 5.72 -19.43 12.11
N ALA A 33 5.79 -18.35 11.32
CA ALA A 33 5.55 -17.00 11.82
C ALA A 33 4.09 -16.79 12.24
N PHE A 34 3.14 -17.28 11.44
CA PHE A 34 1.72 -17.24 11.76
C PHE A 34 1.44 -18.03 13.04
N MET A 35 1.97 -19.25 13.13
CA MET A 35 1.75 -20.13 14.28
C MET A 35 2.26 -19.50 15.57
N LYS A 36 3.47 -18.91 15.52
CA LYS A 36 4.05 -18.20 16.64
C LYS A 36 3.23 -16.97 17.06
N TRP A 37 2.71 -16.20 16.10
CA TRP A 37 1.86 -15.05 16.39
C TRP A 37 0.57 -15.45 17.11
N ILE A 38 -0.12 -16.49 16.63
CA ILE A 38 -1.34 -17.00 17.28
C ILE A 38 -1.05 -17.53 18.69
N GLU A 39 0.06 -18.24 18.88
CA GLU A 39 0.49 -18.73 20.19
C GLU A 39 0.72 -17.57 21.18
N GLU A 40 1.38 -16.50 20.75
CA GLU A 40 1.65 -15.32 21.58
C GLU A 40 0.36 -14.58 21.97
N GLU A 41 -0.56 -14.37 21.04
CA GLU A 41 -1.83 -13.71 21.30
C GLU A 41 -2.74 -14.52 22.23
N GLN A 42 -2.80 -15.85 22.05
CA GLN A 42 -3.59 -16.71 22.93
C GLN A 42 -3.00 -16.81 24.34
N ALA A 43 -1.67 -16.71 24.48
CA ALA A 43 -1.01 -16.64 25.78
C ALA A 43 -1.39 -15.37 26.55
N LEU A 44 -1.70 -14.27 25.86
CA LEU A 44 -2.20 -13.04 26.50
C LEU A 44 -3.63 -13.19 27.02
N GLU A 45 -4.43 -14.08 26.42
CA GLU A 45 -5.85 -14.28 26.74
C GLU A 45 -6.14 -15.49 27.66
N ASN A 46 -5.11 -16.17 28.16
CA ASN A 46 -5.22 -17.43 28.94
C ASN A 46 -6.01 -18.54 28.19
N GLY A 47 -6.02 -18.51 26.86
CA GLY A 47 -6.70 -19.48 26.01
C GLY A 47 -5.87 -20.75 25.78
N LYS A 48 -6.55 -21.85 25.43
CA LYS A 48 -5.89 -23.09 24.97
C LYS A 48 -5.87 -23.11 23.45
N ILE A 49 -4.75 -23.53 22.85
CA ILE A 49 -4.63 -23.68 21.39
C ILE A 49 -5.75 -24.59 20.88
N ASP A 50 -6.61 -24.05 20.03
CA ASP A 50 -7.54 -24.88 19.27
C ASP A 50 -6.75 -25.58 18.16
N GLU A 51 -6.42 -26.85 18.41
CA GLU A 51 -5.72 -27.73 17.47
C GLU A 51 -6.44 -27.79 16.10
N LYS A 52 -7.75 -27.55 16.07
CA LYS A 52 -8.57 -27.48 14.85
C LYS A 52 -8.28 -26.21 14.05
N LEU A 53 -8.10 -25.05 14.70
CA LEU A 53 -7.69 -23.79 14.06
C LEU A 53 -6.31 -23.96 13.39
N MET A 54 -5.36 -24.54 14.13
CA MET A 54 -4.00 -24.79 13.67
C MET A 54 -3.95 -25.68 12.43
N MET A 55 -4.77 -26.75 12.40
CA MET A 55 -4.87 -27.62 11.22
C MET A 55 -5.45 -26.89 10.00
N VAL A 56 -6.50 -26.07 10.18
CA VAL A 56 -7.12 -25.32 9.07
C VAL A 56 -6.14 -24.30 8.49
N ILE A 57 -5.37 -23.61 9.34
CA ILE A 57 -4.35 -22.66 8.91
C ILE A 57 -3.25 -23.37 8.10
N SER A 58 -2.67 -24.44 8.65
CA SER A 58 -1.60 -25.18 7.97
C SER A 58 -2.06 -25.72 6.62
N ARG A 59 -3.29 -26.25 6.55
CA ARG A 59 -3.90 -26.68 5.30
C ARG A 59 -4.05 -25.53 4.31
N LYS A 60 -4.61 -24.40 4.73
CA LYS A 60 -4.88 -23.25 3.86
C LYS A 60 -3.60 -22.60 3.33
N ILE A 61 -2.57 -22.50 4.16
CA ILE A 61 -1.25 -22.00 3.74
C ILE A 61 -0.63 -22.94 2.69
N LYS A 62 -0.78 -24.26 2.85
CA LYS A 62 -0.23 -25.26 1.90
C LYS A 62 -1.02 -25.39 0.60
N GLU A 63 -2.34 -25.22 0.66
CA GLU A 63 -3.22 -25.29 -0.52
C GLU A 63 -3.12 -24.02 -1.37
N ASP A 64 -2.88 -22.85 -0.74
CA ASP A 64 -2.89 -21.58 -1.44
C ASP A 64 -1.48 -21.16 -1.88
N ASN A 65 -1.15 -21.43 -3.14
CA ASN A 65 -0.09 -20.72 -3.89
C ASN A 65 -0.33 -19.18 -3.92
N GLY A 66 -1.39 -18.68 -3.28
CA GLY A 66 -1.73 -17.29 -3.07
C GLY A 66 -0.61 -16.45 -2.47
N ILE A 67 0.25 -17.01 -1.62
CA ILE A 67 1.41 -16.27 -1.07
C ILE A 67 2.39 -15.89 -2.19
N LEU A 68 2.83 -16.86 -2.98
CA LEU A 68 3.69 -16.61 -4.14
C LEU A 68 3.02 -15.67 -5.14
N LYS A 69 1.70 -15.83 -5.37
CA LYS A 69 0.95 -14.88 -6.19
C LYS A 69 0.98 -13.47 -5.60
N ARG A 70 0.74 -13.29 -4.29
CA ARG A 70 0.79 -11.99 -3.62
C ARG A 70 2.18 -11.38 -3.71
N PHE A 71 3.23 -12.18 -3.48
CA PHE A 71 4.62 -11.76 -3.61
C PHE A 71 4.95 -11.25 -5.03
N ASN A 72 4.55 -11.99 -6.06
CA ASN A 72 4.74 -11.60 -7.45
C ASN A 72 3.91 -10.37 -7.85
N ARG A 73 2.76 -10.12 -7.21
CA ARG A 73 1.87 -8.99 -7.54
C ARG A 73 2.45 -7.63 -7.14
N LEU A 74 3.35 -7.54 -6.17
CA LEU A 74 3.89 -6.26 -5.68
C LEU A 74 4.89 -5.61 -6.64
N GLY A 75 5.47 -6.39 -7.56
CA GLY A 75 6.53 -5.90 -8.44
C GLY A 75 7.81 -5.46 -7.70
N LYS A 76 7.98 -5.82 -6.42
CA LYS A 76 9.19 -5.54 -5.62
C LYS A 76 10.10 -6.76 -5.44
N VAL A 77 9.77 -7.86 -6.14
CA VAL A 77 10.42 -9.16 -5.96
C VAL A 77 11.93 -9.07 -6.16
N GLU A 78 12.39 -8.48 -7.28
CA GLU A 78 13.82 -8.34 -7.56
C GLU A 78 14.56 -7.54 -6.47
N LEU A 79 13.95 -6.48 -5.95
CA LEU A 79 14.50 -5.66 -4.87
C LEU A 79 14.70 -6.48 -3.58
N TYR A 80 13.70 -7.28 -3.21
CA TYR A 80 13.79 -8.15 -2.04
C TYR A 80 14.79 -9.30 -2.23
N LEU A 81 14.79 -9.92 -3.42
CA LEU A 81 15.71 -11.01 -3.75
C LEU A 81 17.17 -10.57 -3.70
N ASP A 82 17.46 -9.40 -4.25
CA ASP A 82 18.81 -8.84 -4.26
C ASP A 82 19.25 -8.39 -2.85
N LEU A 83 18.33 -7.87 -2.03
CA LEU A 83 18.60 -7.63 -0.61
C LEU A 83 18.94 -8.91 0.14
N LEU A 84 18.11 -9.96 0.01
CA LEU A 84 18.33 -11.24 0.69
C LEU A 84 19.65 -11.88 0.25
N PHE A 85 19.99 -11.77 -1.04
CA PHE A 85 21.27 -12.23 -1.57
C PHE A 85 22.43 -11.46 -0.93
N PHE A 86 22.31 -10.14 -0.87
CA PHE A 86 23.32 -9.27 -0.28
C PHE A 86 23.52 -9.53 1.21
N ILE A 87 22.45 -9.71 1.98
CA ILE A 87 22.53 -10.06 3.41
C ILE A 87 23.20 -11.43 3.61
N ARG A 88 22.91 -12.40 2.73
CA ARG A 88 23.45 -13.76 2.85
C ARG A 88 24.92 -13.86 2.44
N PHE A 89 25.32 -13.19 1.37
CA PHE A 89 26.62 -13.39 0.73
C PHE A 89 27.56 -12.18 0.82
N GLY A 90 27.08 -11.02 1.25
CA GLY A 90 27.87 -9.79 1.35
C GLY A 90 28.22 -9.15 0.00
N SER A 91 27.59 -9.60 -1.08
CA SER A 91 27.89 -9.22 -2.46
C SER A 91 26.60 -9.07 -3.25
N ALA A 92 26.60 -8.25 -4.30
CA ALA A 92 25.48 -8.18 -5.23
C ALA A 92 25.44 -9.42 -6.14
N ARG A 93 24.24 -9.82 -6.56
CA ARG A 93 24.05 -10.89 -7.55
C ARG A 93 24.55 -10.40 -8.92
N SER A 94 25.13 -11.30 -9.73
CA SER A 94 25.69 -10.95 -11.05
C SER A 94 24.69 -10.28 -12.00
N ASP A 95 23.41 -10.64 -11.88
CA ASP A 95 22.31 -10.12 -12.71
C ASP A 95 21.49 -9.02 -12.02
N SER A 96 21.93 -8.56 -10.84
CA SER A 96 21.22 -7.54 -10.04
C SER A 96 21.27 -6.16 -10.70
N TYR A 97 20.22 -5.36 -10.48
CA TYR A 97 20.21 -3.92 -10.81
C TYR A 97 20.89 -3.04 -9.77
N PHE A 98 21.16 -3.60 -8.60
CA PHE A 98 21.47 -2.84 -7.42
C PHE A 98 22.90 -3.11 -6.99
N ASP A 99 23.71 -2.06 -7.02
CA ASP A 99 25.08 -2.14 -6.52
C ASP A 99 25.10 -2.40 -5.01
N THR A 100 26.17 -3.03 -4.52
CA THR A 100 26.35 -3.31 -3.09
C THR A 100 26.26 -2.05 -2.23
N LYS A 101 26.74 -0.91 -2.75
CA LYS A 101 26.63 0.39 -2.06
C LYS A 101 25.17 0.80 -1.86
N PHE A 102 24.34 0.66 -2.90
CA PHE A 102 22.92 0.98 -2.82
C PHE A 102 22.20 0.10 -1.80
N LEU A 103 22.48 -1.20 -1.82
CA LEU A 103 21.90 -2.17 -0.88
C LEU A 103 22.38 -1.94 0.56
N ALA A 104 23.62 -1.50 0.76
CA ALA A 104 24.13 -1.14 2.08
C ALA A 104 23.46 0.14 2.63
N GLU A 105 23.25 1.15 1.79
CA GLU A 105 22.64 2.44 2.19
C GLU A 105 21.14 2.33 2.47
N ASN A 106 20.43 1.50 1.71
CA ASN A 106 18.96 1.40 1.77
C ASN A 106 18.43 0.08 2.34
N GLY A 107 19.32 -0.87 2.64
CA GLY A 107 18.94 -2.23 3.04
C GLY A 107 18.02 -2.28 4.26
N ALA A 108 18.22 -1.40 5.24
CA ALA A 108 17.33 -1.31 6.41
C ALA A 108 15.88 -0.97 6.00
N ARG A 109 15.68 0.01 5.11
CA ARG A 109 14.34 0.43 4.65
C ARG A 109 13.67 -0.64 3.79
N ILE A 110 14.45 -1.32 2.95
CA ILE A 110 13.95 -2.42 2.11
C ILE A 110 13.56 -3.60 3.01
N LEU A 111 14.32 -3.88 4.07
CA LEU A 111 14.01 -4.92 5.03
C LEU A 111 12.75 -4.60 5.84
N GLU A 112 12.58 -3.35 6.29
CA GLU A 112 11.35 -2.90 6.96
C GLU A 112 10.12 -3.12 6.07
N ASP A 113 10.20 -2.74 4.79
CA ASP A 113 9.11 -2.95 3.83
C ASP A 113 8.81 -4.43 3.63
N LEU A 114 9.84 -5.29 3.54
CA LEU A 114 9.68 -6.73 3.45
C LEU A 114 8.99 -7.31 4.71
N VAL A 115 9.38 -6.86 5.90
CA VAL A 115 8.77 -7.31 7.17
C VAL A 115 7.31 -6.86 7.26
N ILE A 116 7.01 -5.61 6.93
CA ILE A 116 5.63 -5.09 6.90
C ILE A 116 4.81 -5.87 5.89
N PHE A 117 5.37 -6.18 4.72
CA PHE A 117 4.71 -6.99 3.71
C PHE A 117 4.40 -8.40 4.22
N LEU A 118 5.34 -9.08 4.90
CA LEU A 118 5.10 -10.40 5.47
C LEU A 118 3.99 -10.36 6.53
N ALA A 119 3.97 -9.31 7.36
CA ALA A 119 2.90 -9.08 8.32
C ALA A 119 1.53 -8.87 7.63
N ASP A 120 1.48 -8.10 6.55
CA ASP A 120 0.27 -7.89 5.74
C ASP A 120 -0.25 -9.20 5.12
N VAL A 121 0.66 -10.08 4.65
CA VAL A 121 0.29 -11.42 4.16
C VAL A 121 -0.33 -12.27 5.27
N ILE A 122 0.30 -12.31 6.43
CA ILE A 122 -0.18 -13.04 7.61
C ILE A 122 -1.57 -12.52 8.04
N ALA A 123 -1.72 -11.21 8.15
CA ALA A 123 -2.99 -10.57 8.50
C ALA A 123 -4.08 -10.84 7.44
N SER A 124 -3.72 -10.83 6.16
CA SER A 124 -4.64 -11.14 5.06
C SER A 124 -5.14 -12.59 5.10
N ILE A 125 -4.25 -13.55 5.37
CA ILE A 125 -4.62 -14.97 5.54
C ILE A 125 -5.57 -15.12 6.73
N TYR A 126 -5.25 -14.46 7.85
CA TYR A 126 -6.12 -14.45 9.03
C TYR A 126 -7.52 -13.91 8.71
N LEU A 127 -7.61 -12.75 8.04
CA LEU A 127 -8.89 -12.17 7.65
C LEU A 127 -9.69 -13.08 6.72
N GLU A 128 -9.02 -13.80 5.82
CA GLU A 128 -9.68 -14.73 4.91
C GLU A 128 -10.24 -15.96 5.64
N ILE A 129 -9.50 -16.49 6.62
CA ILE A 129 -9.91 -17.62 7.46
C ILE A 129 -11.09 -17.24 8.34
N MET A 130 -11.05 -16.05 8.95
CA MET A 130 -12.07 -15.57 9.90
C MET A 130 -13.30 -14.96 9.24
N SER A 131 -13.25 -14.74 7.93
CA SER A 131 -14.40 -14.20 7.19
C SER A 131 -15.57 -15.19 7.12
N VAL A 132 -16.77 -14.67 6.84
CA VAL A 132 -18.01 -15.48 6.79
C VAL A 132 -17.94 -16.60 5.74
N ASP A 133 -17.20 -16.36 4.65
CA ASP A 133 -16.96 -17.34 3.59
C ASP A 133 -15.73 -18.23 3.86
N GLY A 134 -15.16 -18.16 5.07
CA GLY A 134 -13.98 -18.92 5.45
C GLY A 134 -14.25 -20.40 5.67
N ASP A 135 -13.22 -21.22 5.47
CA ASP A 135 -13.22 -22.67 5.71
C ASP A 135 -13.33 -23.06 7.22
N MET A 136 -13.58 -22.09 8.10
CA MET A 136 -13.57 -22.33 9.53
C MET A 136 -14.87 -22.98 10.03
N PRO A 137 -14.79 -24.08 10.79
CA PRO A 137 -15.95 -24.62 11.47
C PRO A 137 -16.49 -23.63 12.50
N THR A 138 -17.80 -23.41 12.50
CA THR A 138 -18.53 -22.42 13.32
C THR A 138 -18.28 -22.50 14.83
N GLU A 139 -17.93 -23.68 15.35
CA GLU A 139 -17.58 -23.91 16.75
C GLU A 139 -16.29 -23.20 17.18
N VAL A 140 -15.34 -23.05 16.25
CA VAL A 140 -14.01 -22.47 16.50
C VAL A 140 -14.05 -20.95 16.39
N VAL A 141 -14.88 -20.42 15.47
CA VAL A 141 -15.07 -18.99 15.26
C VAL A 141 -15.48 -18.28 16.55
N GLY A 142 -16.32 -18.91 17.38
CA GLY A 142 -16.74 -18.36 18.68
C GLY A 142 -15.62 -18.26 19.72
N SER A 143 -14.60 -19.11 19.63
CA SER A 143 -13.48 -19.19 20.59
C SER A 143 -12.22 -18.46 20.11
N SER A 144 -12.03 -18.32 18.78
CA SER A 144 -10.90 -17.63 18.15
C SER A 144 -11.16 -16.14 17.86
N LEU A 145 -12.36 -15.64 18.15
CA LEU A 145 -12.79 -14.24 17.97
C LEU A 145 -12.07 -13.22 18.89
N ALA A 146 -11.24 -13.70 19.81
CA ALA A 146 -10.62 -12.87 20.83
C ALA A 146 -9.51 -11.96 20.24
N LEU A 147 -8.86 -12.41 19.16
CA LEU A 147 -7.90 -11.63 18.35
C LEU A 147 -8.48 -10.38 17.65
N CYS A 148 -9.79 -10.36 17.41
CA CYS A 148 -10.41 -9.28 16.63
C CYS A 148 -11.81 -8.98 17.13
N SER A 149 -11.97 -7.90 17.88
CA SER A 149 -13.25 -7.42 18.42
C SER A 149 -14.24 -6.88 17.36
N LEU A 150 -13.95 -7.08 16.07
CA LEU A 150 -14.78 -6.59 14.97
C LEU A 150 -15.98 -7.51 14.74
N SER A 151 -17.08 -6.92 14.29
CA SER A 151 -18.21 -7.72 13.82
C SER A 151 -17.88 -8.48 12.53
N THR A 152 -18.59 -9.58 12.26
CA THR A 152 -18.43 -10.37 11.02
C THR A 152 -18.59 -9.52 9.74
N ARG A 153 -19.50 -8.55 9.78
CA ARG A 153 -19.71 -7.58 8.70
C ARG A 153 -18.52 -6.64 8.51
N GLU A 154 -17.95 -6.12 9.59
CA GLU A 154 -16.78 -5.25 9.54
C GLU A 154 -15.56 -6.00 9.03
N LEU A 155 -15.36 -7.25 9.47
CA LEU A 155 -14.27 -8.11 9.01
C LEU A 155 -14.38 -8.35 7.48
N GLN A 156 -15.57 -8.68 6.98
CA GLN A 156 -15.79 -8.83 5.53
C GLN A 156 -15.54 -7.52 4.78
N LYS A 157 -15.98 -6.37 5.34
CA LYS A 157 -15.72 -5.06 4.74
C LYS A 157 -14.20 -4.78 4.66
N GLN A 158 -13.46 -5.05 5.74
CA GLN A 158 -12.00 -4.87 5.79
C GLN A 158 -11.31 -5.77 4.76
N ARG A 159 -11.67 -7.05 4.69
CA ARG A 159 -11.16 -7.98 3.67
C ARG A 159 -11.38 -7.45 2.26
N ASN A 160 -12.58 -6.95 1.96
CA ASN A 160 -12.91 -6.41 0.64
C ASN A 160 -12.15 -5.12 0.33
N GLU A 161 -12.01 -4.23 1.31
CA GLU A 161 -11.27 -2.97 1.19
C GLU A 161 -9.78 -3.24 0.89
N VAL A 162 -9.15 -4.15 1.64
CA VAL A 162 -7.77 -4.58 1.40
C VAL A 162 -7.61 -5.19 0.00
N ALA A 163 -8.54 -6.06 -0.41
CA ALA A 163 -8.51 -6.69 -1.73
C ALA A 163 -8.63 -5.67 -2.88
N ILE A 164 -9.51 -4.68 -2.74
CA ILE A 164 -9.70 -3.61 -3.73
C ILE A 164 -8.49 -2.69 -3.77
N ASN A 165 -7.96 -2.28 -2.62
CA ASN A 165 -6.77 -1.42 -2.55
C ASN A 165 -5.55 -2.11 -3.16
N GLY A 166 -5.32 -3.38 -2.84
CA GLY A 166 -4.25 -4.17 -3.44
C GLY A 166 -4.42 -4.34 -4.96
N TRP A 167 -5.65 -4.51 -5.44
CA TRP A 167 -5.96 -4.55 -6.87
C TRP A 167 -5.67 -3.21 -7.57
N LEU A 168 -6.13 -2.10 -7.00
CA LEU A 168 -5.88 -0.75 -7.54
C LEU A 168 -4.39 -0.45 -7.62
N HIS A 169 -3.66 -0.70 -6.54
CA HIS A 169 -2.23 -0.48 -6.49
C HIS A 169 -1.51 -1.30 -7.56
N GLN A 170 -1.83 -2.59 -7.68
CA GLN A 170 -1.18 -3.49 -8.65
C GLN A 170 -1.36 -3.04 -10.11
N TYR A 171 -2.57 -2.63 -10.48
CA TYR A 171 -2.89 -2.37 -11.89
C TYR A 171 -2.60 -0.94 -12.32
N PHE A 172 -2.59 0.01 -11.39
CA PHE A 172 -2.44 1.43 -11.69
C PHE A 172 -1.20 2.04 -11.01
N GLU A 173 -1.20 2.19 -9.69
CA GLU A 173 -0.15 2.92 -8.96
C GLU A 173 1.24 2.30 -9.13
N SER A 174 1.32 0.97 -9.14
CA SER A 174 2.55 0.24 -9.41
C SER A 174 3.13 0.60 -10.79
N VAL A 175 2.28 0.72 -11.82
CA VAL A 175 2.73 1.09 -13.17
C VAL A 175 3.21 2.54 -13.19
N VAL A 176 2.51 3.45 -12.52
CA VAL A 176 2.94 4.84 -12.35
C VAL A 176 4.31 4.90 -11.67
N SER A 177 4.51 4.16 -10.56
CA SER A 177 5.79 4.11 -9.86
C SER A 177 6.94 3.58 -10.73
N MET A 178 6.65 2.65 -11.64
CA MET A 178 7.63 2.14 -12.60
C MET A 178 8.01 3.20 -13.65
N TYR A 179 7.05 3.99 -14.14
CA TYR A 179 7.32 5.09 -15.07
C TYR A 179 8.14 6.20 -14.42
N GLU A 180 7.84 6.51 -13.16
CA GLU A 180 8.53 7.55 -12.42
C GLU A 180 9.84 7.05 -11.78
N ASP A 181 10.32 5.86 -12.17
CA ASP A 181 11.58 5.26 -11.72
C ASP A 181 11.73 5.30 -10.17
N ARG A 182 10.69 4.82 -9.47
CA ARG A 182 10.72 4.68 -8.00
C ARG A 182 10.10 3.39 -7.49
N PHE A 183 10.56 2.99 -6.31
CA PHE A 183 9.86 2.05 -5.44
C PHE A 183 9.13 2.82 -4.34
N GLU A 184 7.88 2.47 -4.08
CA GLU A 184 7.13 2.95 -2.91
C GLU A 184 7.23 1.91 -1.82
N LEU A 185 8.04 2.19 -0.80
CA LEU A 185 8.28 1.32 0.34
C LEU A 185 7.46 1.80 1.55
N TYR A 186 7.16 0.91 2.47
CA TYR A 186 6.65 1.22 3.80
C TYR A 186 7.77 1.04 4.82
N VAL A 187 7.98 2.05 5.66
CA VAL A 187 9.04 2.07 6.68
C VAL A 187 8.45 2.33 8.05
N LEU A 188 9.14 1.84 9.09
CA LEU A 188 8.73 2.00 10.48
C LEU A 188 9.32 3.31 11.02
N CYS A 189 8.47 4.33 11.14
CA CYS A 189 8.86 5.61 11.71
C CYS A 189 8.48 5.69 13.19
N ARG A 190 9.43 6.11 14.03
CA ARG A 190 9.13 6.51 15.40
C ARG A 190 8.67 7.95 15.42
N ARG A 191 7.43 8.21 15.85
CA ARG A 191 6.91 9.56 16.00
C ARG A 191 6.75 9.88 17.48
N SER A 192 7.51 10.87 17.95
CA SER A 192 7.26 11.50 19.25
C SER A 192 6.13 12.51 19.07
N CYS A 193 4.98 12.28 19.69
CA CYS A 193 3.90 13.25 19.67
C CYS A 193 4.31 14.47 20.52
N LYS A 194 4.59 15.61 19.88
CA LYS A 194 4.67 16.90 20.57
C LYS A 194 3.27 17.51 20.49
N ASN A 195 2.52 17.50 21.59
CA ASN A 195 1.24 18.21 21.64
C ASN A 195 1.52 19.70 21.36
N THR A 196 1.11 20.19 20.19
CA THR A 196 0.96 21.62 19.96
C THR A 196 -0.25 22.10 20.74
N ALA A 197 -0.05 22.32 22.04
CA ALA A 197 -0.86 23.29 22.76
C ALA A 197 -0.43 24.69 22.29
N ASP A 198 -1.43 25.53 22.03
CA ASP A 198 -1.38 26.94 21.66
C ASP A 198 -0.89 27.33 20.25
N ASN A 199 -1.87 27.71 19.42
CA ASN A 199 -2.02 29.10 18.96
C ASN A 199 -3.33 29.25 18.17
N ARG A 200 -4.48 29.25 18.85
CA ARG A 200 -5.71 29.88 18.33
C ARG A 200 -6.40 30.63 19.46
N PRO A 201 -6.80 31.90 19.25
CA PRO A 201 -7.39 32.70 20.30
C PRO A 201 -8.79 32.19 20.66
N ASP A 202 -9.03 32.22 21.96
CA ASP A 202 -10.21 31.77 22.67
C ASP A 202 -11.55 32.20 22.06
N LYS A 203 -12.43 31.20 21.90
CA LYS A 203 -13.86 31.38 22.15
C LYS A 203 -14.32 30.21 23.02
N THR A 204 -14.05 30.32 24.31
CA THR A 204 -14.41 29.34 25.33
C THR A 204 -15.92 29.35 25.58
N ASN A 205 -16.62 28.31 25.12
CA ASN A 205 -17.97 27.99 25.57
C ASN A 205 -17.88 27.08 26.81
N TRP A 206 -18.51 27.51 27.91
CA TRP A 206 -18.50 26.85 29.22
C TRP A 206 -18.90 25.36 29.23
N LEU A 207 -19.61 24.89 28.19
CA LEU A 207 -19.96 23.48 27.97
C LEU A 207 -18.75 22.55 27.70
N THR A 208 -17.60 23.09 27.29
CA THR A 208 -16.39 22.26 27.06
C THR A 208 -15.64 21.86 28.34
N ILE A 209 -15.97 22.48 29.48
CA ILE A 209 -15.32 22.18 30.76
C ILE A 209 -15.92 20.92 31.40
N ALA A 210 -17.19 20.63 31.15
CA ALA A 210 -17.91 19.50 31.77
C ALA A 210 -17.49 18.12 31.25
N PHE A 211 -16.78 18.04 30.11
CA PHE A 211 -16.35 16.78 29.49
C PHE A 211 -14.81 16.63 29.43
N ARG A 212 -14.07 17.41 30.23
CA ARG A 212 -12.61 17.33 30.24
C ARG A 212 -12.13 16.20 31.13
N ASN A 213 -11.74 15.07 30.54
CA ASN A 213 -10.96 14.05 31.24
C ASN A 213 -9.61 14.64 31.69
N PRO A 214 -9.07 14.24 32.87
CA PRO A 214 -7.78 14.71 33.35
C PRO A 214 -6.69 14.28 32.37
N SER A 215 -6.06 15.25 31.73
CA SER A 215 -4.98 15.02 30.78
C SER A 215 -3.69 14.79 31.54
N THR A 216 -3.35 13.52 31.79
CA THR A 216 -1.98 13.13 32.10
C THR A 216 -1.17 13.18 30.80
N SER A 217 -0.32 14.19 30.68
CA SER A 217 0.64 14.33 29.58
C SER A 217 1.66 13.21 29.64
N THR A 218 1.38 12.10 28.95
CA THR A 218 2.32 11.00 28.81
C THR A 218 2.97 11.15 27.43
N HIS A 219 4.30 11.30 27.39
CA HIS A 219 5.07 11.14 26.15
C HIS A 219 4.88 9.71 25.65
N LEU A 220 3.95 9.50 24.73
CA LEU A 220 3.76 8.23 24.06
C LEU A 220 4.58 8.24 22.79
N ASP A 221 5.75 7.60 22.87
CA ASP A 221 6.49 7.18 21.69
C ASP A 221 5.72 6.02 21.06
N TYR A 222 5.17 6.24 19.86
CA TYR A 222 4.56 5.16 19.08
C TYR A 222 5.27 5.01 17.74
N VAL A 223 5.22 3.79 17.21
CA VAL A 223 5.75 3.44 15.90
C VAL A 223 4.59 3.54 14.91
N CYS A 224 4.80 4.24 13.80
CA CYS A 224 3.86 4.34 12.70
C CYS A 224 4.48 3.82 11.41
N ILE A 225 3.68 3.16 10.59
CA ILE A 225 4.04 2.81 9.22
C ILE A 225 3.88 4.08 8.37
N SER A 226 4.92 4.43 7.61
CA SER A 226 4.91 5.58 6.71
C SER A 226 5.43 5.21 5.32
N PRO A 227 4.87 5.79 4.25
CA PRO A 227 5.38 5.59 2.90
C PRO A 227 6.73 6.29 2.71
N PHE A 228 7.62 5.67 1.95
CA PHE A 228 8.93 6.16 1.57
C PHE A 228 9.19 5.88 0.09
N SER A 229 9.51 6.91 -0.68
CA SER A 229 9.83 6.77 -2.11
C SER A 229 11.33 6.59 -2.30
N LEU A 230 11.73 5.45 -2.84
CA LEU A 230 13.11 5.11 -3.15
C LEU A 230 13.37 5.27 -4.67
N PRO A 231 14.14 6.29 -5.10
CA PRO A 231 14.36 6.55 -6.53
C PRO A 231 15.33 5.54 -7.13
N VAL A 232 14.84 4.66 -8.02
CA VAL A 232 15.64 3.66 -8.73
C VAL A 232 15.03 3.34 -10.08
N ARG A 233 15.87 3.17 -11.11
CA ARG A 233 15.42 2.80 -12.45
C ARG A 233 14.74 1.44 -12.48
N ARG A 234 13.50 1.39 -12.99
CA ARG A 234 12.68 0.15 -13.07
C ARG A 234 12.41 -0.31 -14.50
N THR A 235 13.35 -0.05 -15.39
CA THR A 235 13.20 -0.30 -16.84
C THR A 235 12.99 -1.77 -17.22
N LYS A 236 13.59 -2.73 -16.53
CA LYS A 236 13.38 -4.16 -16.83
C LYS A 236 11.97 -4.62 -16.44
N GLU A 237 11.46 -4.14 -15.30
CA GLU A 237 10.10 -4.44 -14.86
C GLU A 237 9.05 -3.80 -15.77
N LEU A 238 9.29 -2.56 -16.21
CA LEU A 238 8.44 -1.87 -17.17
C LEU A 238 8.39 -2.61 -18.52
N ARG A 239 9.54 -3.11 -19.02
CA ARG A 239 9.62 -3.91 -20.26
C ARG A 239 9.00 -5.30 -20.13
N ALA A 240 8.95 -5.84 -18.93
CA ALA A 240 8.34 -7.14 -18.64
C ALA A 240 6.82 -7.05 -18.39
N LEU A 241 6.22 -5.85 -18.49
CA LEU A 241 4.77 -5.70 -18.31
C LEU A 241 3.99 -6.41 -19.42
N THR A 242 2.97 -7.15 -19.01
CA THR A 242 2.05 -7.85 -19.92
C THR A 242 0.59 -7.53 -19.59
N GLY A 243 -0.31 -7.66 -20.58
CA GLY A 243 -1.75 -7.53 -20.38
C GLY A 243 -2.20 -6.11 -20.02
N TRP A 244 -3.14 -5.98 -19.07
CA TRP A 244 -3.74 -4.68 -18.71
C TRP A 244 -2.72 -3.63 -18.25
N ARG A 245 -1.71 -4.05 -17.49
CA ARG A 245 -0.65 -3.15 -17.00
C ARG A 245 0.13 -2.52 -18.15
N TYR A 246 0.37 -3.29 -19.23
CA TYR A 246 1.00 -2.78 -20.44
C TYR A 246 0.11 -1.78 -21.18
N TYR A 247 -1.19 -2.03 -21.30
CA TYR A 247 -2.10 -1.04 -21.92
C TYR A 247 -2.18 0.26 -21.11
N TYR A 248 -2.24 0.16 -19.79
CA TYR A 248 -2.21 1.35 -18.94
C TYR A 248 -0.86 2.08 -19.05
N SER A 249 0.24 1.33 -19.23
CA SER A 249 1.55 1.92 -19.49
C SER A 249 1.55 2.77 -20.76
N LEU A 250 1.01 2.23 -21.86
CA LEU A 250 0.91 2.93 -23.14
C LEU A 250 -0.02 4.15 -23.04
N PHE A 251 -1.08 4.05 -22.23
CA PHE A 251 -1.97 5.17 -21.95
C PHE A 251 -1.25 6.32 -21.26
N LEU A 252 -0.39 6.04 -20.27
CA LEU A 252 0.40 7.07 -19.60
C LEU A 252 1.35 7.77 -20.59
N GLU A 253 2.07 7.01 -21.39
CA GLU A 253 2.96 7.55 -22.43
C GLU A 253 2.20 8.42 -23.44
N LEU A 254 1.03 7.94 -23.90
CA LEU A 254 0.16 8.71 -24.78
C LEU A 254 -0.37 9.98 -24.09
N SER A 255 -0.68 9.91 -22.80
CA SER A 255 -1.19 11.06 -22.04
C SER A 255 -0.16 12.18 -21.93
N ASP A 256 1.11 11.84 -21.75
CA ASP A 256 2.21 12.82 -21.72
C ASP A 256 2.38 13.53 -23.06
N ILE A 257 2.22 12.78 -24.17
CA ILE A 257 2.23 13.33 -25.52
C ILE A 257 0.98 14.18 -25.80
N ALA A 258 -0.18 13.76 -25.29
CA ALA A 258 -1.47 14.39 -25.55
C ALA A 258 -1.73 15.63 -24.68
N MET A 259 -1.10 15.75 -23.51
CA MET A 259 -1.26 16.86 -22.56
C MET A 259 -1.13 18.26 -23.18
N PRO A 260 -0.11 18.57 -24.03
CA PRO A 260 -0.03 19.87 -24.68
C PRO A 260 -1.23 20.14 -25.62
N PHE A 261 -1.72 19.12 -26.32
CA PHE A 261 -2.89 19.26 -27.20
C PHE A 261 -4.18 19.47 -26.42
N ALA A 262 -4.38 18.70 -25.33
CA ALA A 262 -5.52 18.85 -24.45
C ALA A 262 -5.56 20.26 -23.83
N ARG A 263 -4.42 20.76 -23.32
CA ARG A 263 -4.31 22.13 -22.81
C ARG A 263 -4.65 23.17 -23.88
N ALA A 264 -4.19 23.00 -25.12
CA ALA A 264 -4.50 23.91 -26.21
C ALA A 264 -6.00 23.93 -26.56
N VAL A 265 -6.65 22.76 -26.60
CA VAL A 265 -8.10 22.65 -26.85
C VAL A 265 -8.90 23.29 -25.71
N VAL A 266 -8.56 22.97 -24.45
CA VAL A 266 -9.22 23.57 -23.27
C VAL A 266 -9.05 25.09 -23.27
N ALA A 267 -7.86 25.60 -23.58
CA ALA A 267 -7.63 27.04 -23.68
C ALA A 267 -8.52 27.68 -24.75
N ARG A 268 -8.64 27.07 -25.95
CA ARG A 268 -9.51 27.56 -27.02
C ARG A 268 -10.99 27.54 -26.65
N VAL A 269 -11.47 26.45 -26.05
CA VAL A 269 -12.86 26.33 -25.60
C VAL A 269 -13.14 27.36 -24.50
N SER A 270 -12.23 27.51 -23.53
CA SER A 270 -12.38 28.50 -22.45
C SER A 270 -12.43 29.93 -22.99
N ALA A 271 -11.63 30.26 -23.99
CA ALA A 271 -11.65 31.57 -24.65
C ALA A 271 -12.97 31.79 -25.42
N ALA A 272 -13.46 30.79 -26.14
CA ALA A 272 -14.72 30.87 -26.86
C ALA A 272 -15.92 31.01 -25.91
N VAL A 273 -15.93 30.26 -24.81
CA VAL A 273 -16.94 30.36 -23.76
C VAL A 273 -16.89 31.74 -23.10
N SER A 274 -15.69 32.23 -22.74
CA SER A 274 -15.53 33.57 -22.17
C SER A 274 -16.02 34.66 -23.13
N TYR A 275 -15.69 34.56 -24.42
CA TYR A 275 -16.20 35.49 -25.44
C TYR A 275 -17.72 35.45 -25.54
N PHE A 276 -18.31 34.25 -25.54
CA PHE A 276 -19.76 34.08 -25.59
C PHE A 276 -20.42 34.75 -24.39
N TRP A 277 -19.94 34.48 -23.17
CA TRP A 277 -20.46 35.10 -21.94
C TRP A 277 -20.37 36.63 -21.95
N VAL A 278 -19.21 37.18 -22.32
CA VAL A 278 -19.03 38.64 -22.43
C VAL A 278 -19.97 39.24 -23.48
N SER A 279 -20.11 38.58 -24.64
CA SER A 279 -20.99 39.05 -25.71
C SER A 279 -22.47 39.00 -25.32
N MET A 280 -22.90 37.98 -24.57
CA MET A 280 -24.29 37.81 -24.15
C MET A 280 -24.66 38.83 -23.07
N ILE A 281 -23.78 39.07 -22.10
CA ILE A 281 -23.94 40.14 -21.09
C ILE A 281 -23.92 41.52 -21.76
N GLY A 282 -23.01 41.75 -22.70
CA GLY A 282 -22.90 43.03 -23.39
C GLY A 282 -24.14 43.35 -24.22
N ARG A 283 -24.70 42.35 -24.92
CA ARG A 283 -25.94 42.49 -25.69
C ARG A 283 -27.17 42.64 -24.80
N SER A 284 -27.26 41.90 -23.69
CA SER A 284 -28.42 42.03 -22.78
C SER A 284 -28.45 43.38 -22.08
N LEU A 285 -27.31 43.88 -21.59
CA LEU A 285 -27.19 45.23 -21.03
C LEU A 285 -27.45 46.31 -22.08
N GLY A 286 -26.94 46.12 -23.31
CA GLY A 286 -27.19 47.04 -24.42
C GLY A 286 -28.68 47.17 -24.77
N LEU A 287 -29.43 46.07 -24.75
CA LEU A 287 -30.89 46.05 -24.97
C LEU A 287 -31.66 46.70 -23.82
N ILE A 288 -31.25 46.48 -22.57
CA ILE A 288 -31.84 47.13 -21.40
C ILE A 288 -31.61 48.65 -21.47
N PHE A 289 -30.38 49.08 -21.77
CA PHE A 289 -30.02 50.48 -21.90
C PHE A 289 -30.78 51.17 -23.06
N SER A 290 -30.90 50.51 -24.22
CA SER A 290 -31.70 51.05 -25.33
C SER A 290 -33.18 51.14 -24.96
N GLY A 291 -33.72 50.15 -24.24
CA GLY A 291 -35.11 50.17 -23.77
C GLY A 291 -35.38 51.33 -22.80
N ILE A 292 -34.48 51.57 -21.84
CA ILE A 292 -34.57 52.71 -20.91
C ILE A 292 -34.47 54.04 -21.66
N ARG A 293 -33.52 54.18 -22.58
CA ARG A 293 -33.34 55.40 -23.39
C ARG A 293 -34.56 55.70 -24.25
N GLN A 294 -35.14 54.68 -24.86
CA GLN A 294 -36.34 54.81 -25.69
C GLN A 294 -37.59 55.15 -24.86
N SER A 295 -37.67 54.65 -23.62
CA SER A 295 -38.75 55.01 -22.68
C SER A 295 -38.62 56.44 -22.12
N LEU A 296 -37.42 57.00 -22.05
CA LEU A 296 -37.17 58.36 -21.54
C LEU A 296 -37.22 59.44 -22.64
N GLY A 297 -37.46 59.08 -23.90
CA GLY A 297 -37.67 60.03 -25.00
C GLY A 297 -36.42 60.81 -25.43
N TRP A 298 -35.22 60.35 -25.09
CA TRP A 298 -33.98 60.98 -25.55
C TRP A 298 -33.68 60.56 -27.00
N LYS A 299 -33.77 61.50 -27.95
CA LYS A 299 -33.16 61.38 -29.28
C LYS A 299 -31.64 61.40 -29.15
#